data_AF-A0A5C7ZX99-F1
#
_entry.id   AF-A0A5C7ZX99-F1
#
_cell.length_a   1.000
_cell.length_b   1.000
_cell.length_c   1.000
_cell.angle_alpha   90.00
_cell.angle_beta   90.00
_cell.angle_gamma   90.00
#
_symmetry.space_group_name_H-M   'P 1'
#
loop_
_entity.id
_entity.type
_entity.pdbx_description
1 polymer ?
#
loop_
_entity_poly.entity_id
_entity_poly.type
_entity_poly.pdbx_seq_one_letter_code
_entity_poly.pdbx_strand_id
1 'polypeptide(L)'
;MFTIPLFGRSSALAVFLVAMVSLVQGQTPPPEGPEAVKATMARHAVAIAEADRNNDVQQAISLRLALAAMSKPKDALALYTRAVAIADSAHLDAEAIATRQALARTLAGRGQMKQAYQEAIRAAEHAAGWATDRLAAAEAKRDSLLRAMAIDRDSLLAGAEAGRRAAEVRVNEANDAARSWMWVAAGVGLLALAIIGFVLARYGRIIRRLRTEVVELRSDLRSMEERPRNRLRGPAVDAAPSVPESAGAERSSTPQNAPLVIDPMVRAMFQKQAPMRLITLREAREQGDQEKVQRVVHTLKPQLLVFDDSLAPLCMRIIRENAWSEPQQWNADLDQVEAAVDRILRGAVTPGSPSP
;
A
#
# COMPACT_ATOMS: atom_id res chain seq x y z
N MET A 1 -7.27 -23.81 0.59
CA MET A 1 -5.88 -24.19 0.97
C MET A 1 -5.00 -22.95 0.80
N PHE A 2 -3.83 -22.91 1.45
CA PHE A 2 -3.02 -21.71 1.73
C PHE A 2 -3.60 -20.71 2.74
N THR A 3 -2.70 -20.24 3.60
CA THR A 3 -2.93 -19.45 4.81
C THR A 3 -2.41 -18.02 4.62
N ILE A 4 -3.04 -17.06 5.31
CA ILE A 4 -2.56 -15.67 5.41
C ILE A 4 -2.16 -15.43 6.88
N PRO A 5 -0.98 -14.86 7.18
CA PRO A 5 -0.45 -14.84 8.54
C PRO A 5 -1.13 -13.80 9.45
N LEU A 6 -1.63 -14.25 10.60
CA LEU A 6 -2.21 -13.42 11.67
C LEU A 6 -1.14 -12.75 12.56
N PHE A 7 -0.09 -12.17 11.95
CA PHE A 7 0.91 -11.36 12.65
C PHE A 7 0.55 -9.88 12.60
N GLY A 8 -0.02 -9.36 13.69
CA GLY A 8 -0.32 -7.93 13.84
C GLY A 8 -1.09 -7.57 15.11
N ARG A 9 -2.07 -8.37 15.51
CA ARG A 9 -2.89 -8.08 16.72
C ARG A 9 -2.32 -8.72 17.99
N SER A 10 -1.59 -9.83 17.86
CA SER A 10 -0.98 -10.56 18.98
C SER A 10 0.13 -9.79 19.69
N SER A 11 0.87 -8.92 18.99
CA SER A 11 2.05 -8.24 19.54
C SER A 11 1.68 -7.16 20.57
N ALA A 12 0.68 -6.32 20.27
CA ALA A 12 0.17 -5.33 21.22
C ALA A 12 -0.42 -6.00 22.47
N LEU A 13 -1.16 -7.11 22.28
CA LEU A 13 -1.76 -7.86 23.38
C LEU A 13 -0.69 -8.57 24.23
N ALA A 14 0.36 -9.12 23.61
CA ALA A 14 1.51 -9.69 24.31
C ALA A 14 2.30 -8.65 25.13
N VAL A 15 2.56 -7.46 24.57
CA VAL A 15 3.22 -6.37 25.33
C VAL A 15 2.35 -5.90 26.49
N PHE A 16 1.02 -5.82 26.32
CA PHE A 16 0.11 -5.48 27.41
C PHE A 16 0.01 -6.60 28.47
N LEU A 17 0.09 -7.87 28.07
CA LEU A 17 0.15 -9.01 28.99
C LEU A 17 1.47 -9.04 29.76
N VAL A 18 2.61 -8.76 29.13
CA VAL A 18 3.90 -8.65 29.83
C VAL A 18 3.88 -7.48 30.84
N ALA A 19 3.35 -6.32 30.45
CA ALA A 19 3.17 -5.19 31.36
C ALA A 19 2.25 -5.53 32.55
N MET A 20 1.15 -6.25 32.31
CA MET A 20 0.25 -6.72 33.38
C MET A 20 0.89 -7.81 34.26
N VAL A 21 1.67 -8.74 33.71
CA VAL A 21 2.39 -9.76 34.48
C VAL A 21 3.42 -9.11 35.42
N SER A 22 4.14 -8.08 34.95
CA SER A 22 5.02 -7.28 35.80
C SER A 22 4.27 -6.50 36.89
N LEU A 23 2.99 -6.16 36.69
CA LEU A 23 2.15 -5.55 37.72
C LEU A 23 1.62 -6.57 38.73
N VAL A 24 1.24 -7.77 38.27
CA VAL A 24 0.66 -8.85 39.08
C VAL A 24 1.71 -9.54 39.96
N GLN A 25 2.97 -9.64 39.54
CA GLN A 25 4.06 -10.15 40.39
C GLN A 25 4.37 -9.25 41.61
N GLY A 26 3.84 -8.02 41.65
CA GLY A 26 4.04 -7.08 42.77
C GLY A 26 3.14 -7.29 43.98
N GLN A 27 2.11 -8.15 43.90
CA GLN A 27 1.18 -8.39 45.01
C GLN A 27 0.98 -9.89 45.28
N THR A 28 1.82 -10.44 46.16
CA THR A 28 1.38 -11.58 46.98
C THR A 28 0.10 -11.19 47.73
N PRO A 29 -0.95 -12.04 47.77
CA PRO A 29 -2.17 -11.72 48.50
C PRO A 29 -1.83 -11.42 49.97
N PRO A 30 -2.51 -10.44 50.61
CA PRO A 30 -2.20 -10.04 51.97
C PRO A 30 -2.34 -11.26 52.90
N PRO A 31 -1.30 -11.61 53.68
CA PRO A 31 -1.31 -12.82 54.49
C PRO A 31 -2.47 -12.80 55.50
N GLU A 32 -3.40 -13.74 55.34
CA GLU A 32 -4.57 -13.89 56.20
C GLU A 32 -4.15 -14.36 57.60
N GLY A 33 -3.88 -13.39 58.48
CA GLY A 33 -3.55 -13.60 59.88
C GLY A 33 -2.04 -13.50 60.20
N PRO A 34 -1.71 -13.31 61.48
CA PRO A 34 -0.33 -13.03 61.94
C PRO A 34 0.62 -14.22 61.77
N GLU A 35 0.12 -15.43 61.50
CA GLU A 35 0.96 -16.60 61.25
C GLU A 35 1.40 -16.69 59.79
N ALA A 36 0.51 -16.31 58.84
CA ALA A 36 0.86 -16.19 57.44
C ALA A 36 1.94 -15.12 57.22
N VAL A 37 1.91 -14.00 57.98
CA VAL A 37 2.99 -12.99 57.98
C VAL A 37 4.33 -13.59 58.44
N LYS A 38 4.35 -14.37 59.52
CA LYS A 38 5.58 -15.04 59.99
C LYS A 38 6.10 -16.02 58.93
N ALA A 39 5.20 -16.74 58.26
CA ALA A 39 5.55 -17.68 57.20
C ALA A 39 6.13 -16.99 55.95
N THR A 40 5.59 -15.84 55.51
CA THR A 40 6.18 -15.07 54.40
C THR A 40 7.53 -14.47 54.80
N MET A 41 7.65 -13.89 55.99
CA MET A 41 8.94 -13.39 56.50
C MET A 41 10.02 -14.50 56.55
N ALA A 42 9.67 -15.71 57.01
CA ALA A 42 10.58 -16.85 57.03
C ALA A 42 10.98 -17.30 55.60
N ARG A 43 10.04 -17.35 54.66
CA ARG A 43 10.32 -17.64 53.24
C ARG A 43 11.28 -16.62 52.62
N HIS A 44 11.05 -15.31 52.86
CA HIS A 44 11.97 -14.28 52.39
C HIS A 44 13.35 -14.38 53.05
N ALA A 45 13.45 -14.74 54.32
CA ALA A 45 14.75 -14.93 54.99
C ALA A 45 15.57 -16.06 54.36
N VAL A 46 14.92 -17.19 54.02
CA VAL A 46 15.56 -18.31 53.30
C VAL A 46 15.93 -17.89 51.88
N ALA A 47 15.03 -17.23 51.15
CA ALA A 47 15.29 -16.77 49.78
C ALA A 47 16.43 -15.74 49.71
N ILE A 48 16.63 -14.89 50.73
CA ILE A 48 17.79 -14.00 50.82
C ILE A 48 19.09 -14.80 50.94
N ALA A 49 19.13 -15.85 51.77
CA ALA A 49 20.31 -16.69 51.91
C ALA A 49 20.61 -17.54 50.66
N GLU A 50 19.60 -17.83 49.85
CA GLU A 50 19.74 -18.48 48.54
C GLU A 50 20.22 -17.50 47.46
N ALA A 51 19.64 -16.29 47.38
CA ALA A 51 20.10 -15.24 46.47
C ALA A 51 21.53 -14.77 46.79
N ASP A 52 21.88 -14.61 48.07
CA ASP A 52 23.26 -14.35 48.53
C ASP A 52 24.22 -15.47 48.09
N ARG A 53 23.80 -16.74 48.14
CA ARG A 53 24.61 -17.89 47.71
C ARG A 53 24.79 -17.95 46.19
N ASN A 54 23.74 -17.61 45.45
CA ASN A 54 23.73 -17.60 43.98
C ASN A 54 24.35 -16.32 43.40
N ASN A 55 24.75 -15.37 44.25
CA ASN A 55 25.26 -14.04 43.89
C ASN A 55 24.29 -13.21 43.03
N ASP A 56 22.97 -13.44 43.16
CA ASP A 56 21.95 -12.60 42.53
C ASP A 56 21.71 -11.36 43.39
N VAL A 57 22.47 -10.31 43.09
CA VAL A 57 22.48 -9.07 43.87
C VAL A 57 21.13 -8.34 43.83
N GLN A 58 20.45 -8.31 42.68
CA GLN A 58 19.16 -7.61 42.54
C GLN A 58 18.04 -8.35 43.28
N GLN A 59 17.99 -9.67 43.19
CA GLN A 59 17.06 -10.48 43.98
C GLN A 59 17.37 -10.36 45.48
N ALA A 60 18.65 -10.39 45.86
CA ALA A 60 19.09 -10.27 47.25
C ALA A 60 18.83 -8.87 47.87
N ILE A 61 18.74 -7.79 47.07
CA ILE A 61 18.30 -6.47 47.52
C ILE A 61 16.76 -6.40 47.61
N SER A 62 16.05 -6.82 46.57
CA SER A 62 14.58 -6.72 46.51
C SER A 62 13.89 -7.58 47.59
N LEU A 63 14.40 -8.77 47.89
CA LEU A 63 13.92 -9.59 49.01
C LEU A 63 14.20 -8.94 50.37
N ARG A 64 15.33 -8.21 50.53
CA ARG A 64 15.63 -7.45 51.76
C ARG A 64 14.68 -6.26 51.94
N LEU A 65 14.38 -5.52 50.87
CA LEU A 65 13.34 -4.47 50.87
C LEU A 65 11.98 -5.03 51.31
N ALA A 66 11.55 -6.15 50.73
CA ALA A 66 10.28 -6.80 51.07
C ALA A 66 10.21 -7.29 52.52
N LEU A 67 11.27 -7.98 53.00
CA LEU A 67 11.33 -8.46 54.38
C LEU A 67 11.36 -7.28 55.37
N ALA A 68 12.12 -6.22 55.06
CA ALA A 68 12.19 -5.01 55.88
C ALA A 68 10.81 -4.36 56.05
N ALA A 69 10.01 -4.26 54.99
CA ALA A 69 8.66 -3.71 55.03
C ALA A 69 7.67 -4.51 55.91
N MET A 70 7.88 -5.81 56.08
CA MET A 70 7.09 -6.67 57.00
C MET A 70 7.65 -6.75 58.43
N SER A 71 8.88 -6.29 58.65
CA SER A 71 9.60 -6.42 59.92
C SER A 71 9.36 -5.26 60.89
N LYS A 72 9.77 -5.43 62.15
CA LYS A 72 9.75 -4.34 63.14
C LYS A 72 10.76 -3.26 62.74
N PRO A 73 10.52 -1.97 63.04
CA PRO A 73 11.36 -0.87 62.53
C PRO A 73 12.84 -0.93 62.96
N LYS A 74 13.18 -1.64 64.05
CA LYS A 74 14.58 -1.90 64.43
C LYS A 74 15.27 -2.87 63.46
N ASP A 75 14.55 -3.91 63.06
CA ASP A 75 15.06 -5.00 62.22
C ASP A 75 15.09 -4.55 60.75
N ALA A 76 14.05 -3.79 60.34
CA ALA A 76 13.96 -3.10 59.05
C ALA A 76 15.19 -2.23 58.77
N LEU A 77 15.65 -1.45 59.76
CA LEU A 77 16.85 -0.61 59.62
C LEU A 77 18.11 -1.44 59.32
N ALA A 78 18.32 -2.57 59.98
CA ALA A 78 19.46 -3.43 59.72
C ALA A 78 19.41 -4.05 58.31
N LEU A 79 18.22 -4.41 57.84
CA LEU A 79 17.97 -4.94 56.50
C LEU A 79 18.19 -3.88 55.42
N TYR A 80 17.65 -2.66 55.59
CA TYR A 80 17.86 -1.56 54.66
C TYR A 80 19.33 -1.12 54.60
N THR A 81 20.03 -0.96 55.74
CA THR A 81 21.46 -0.58 55.74
C THR A 81 22.30 -1.62 55.00
N ARG A 82 22.01 -2.91 55.16
CA ARG A 82 22.70 -3.98 54.42
C ARG A 82 22.33 -3.97 52.93
N ALA A 83 21.08 -3.66 52.58
CA ALA A 83 20.66 -3.53 51.19
C ALA A 83 21.32 -2.33 50.47
N VAL A 84 21.46 -1.18 51.15
CA VAL A 84 22.20 -0.01 50.62
C VAL A 84 23.67 -0.37 50.39
N ALA A 85 24.35 -0.97 51.39
CA ALA A 85 25.75 -1.35 51.25
C ALA A 85 26.01 -2.34 50.09
N ILE A 86 25.06 -3.26 49.86
CA ILE A 86 25.11 -4.19 48.72
C ILE A 86 24.88 -3.44 47.39
N ALA A 87 23.86 -2.58 47.30
CA ALA A 87 23.55 -1.81 46.09
C ALA A 87 24.71 -0.87 45.69
N ASP A 88 25.31 -0.19 46.67
CA ASP A 88 26.48 0.67 46.49
C ASP A 88 27.70 -0.14 46.00
N SER A 89 27.92 -1.34 46.55
CA SER A 89 29.04 -2.22 46.14
C SER A 89 28.88 -2.85 44.75
N ALA A 90 27.66 -2.87 44.22
CA ALA A 90 27.33 -3.43 42.92
C ALA A 90 27.00 -2.36 41.85
N HIS A 91 27.13 -1.08 42.19
CA HIS A 91 26.78 0.06 41.34
C HIS A 91 25.34 0.01 40.79
N LEU A 92 24.40 -0.45 41.63
CA LEU A 92 22.97 -0.55 41.33
C LEU A 92 22.24 0.71 41.80
N ASP A 93 22.41 1.83 41.08
CA ASP A 93 21.92 3.14 41.52
C ASP A 93 20.41 3.20 41.76
N ALA A 94 19.58 2.58 40.92
CA ALA A 94 18.12 2.62 41.08
C ALA A 94 17.68 1.94 42.39
N GLU A 95 18.28 0.80 42.70
CA GLU A 95 18.12 0.05 43.94
C GLU A 95 18.73 0.79 45.14
N ALA A 96 19.87 1.46 44.98
CA ALA A 96 20.50 2.29 46.01
C ALA A 96 19.61 3.50 46.38
N ILE A 97 19.04 4.20 45.38
CA ILE A 97 18.10 5.29 45.58
C ILE A 97 16.85 4.78 46.33
N ALA A 98 16.26 3.66 45.88
CA ALA A 98 15.07 3.09 46.49
C ALA A 98 15.29 2.63 47.94
N THR A 99 16.41 1.94 48.21
CA THR A 99 16.78 1.48 49.56
C THR A 99 17.10 2.64 50.50
N ARG A 100 17.84 3.67 50.05
CA ARG A 100 18.11 4.88 50.86
C ARG A 100 16.83 5.67 51.15
N GLN A 101 15.90 5.79 50.20
CA GLN A 101 14.59 6.41 50.46
C GLN A 101 13.77 5.65 51.51
N ALA A 102 13.74 4.31 51.44
CA ALA A 102 13.04 3.49 52.44
C ALA A 102 13.69 3.61 53.83
N LEU A 103 15.03 3.57 53.89
CA LEU A 103 15.82 3.78 55.09
C LEU A 103 15.54 5.15 55.73
N ALA A 104 15.59 6.23 54.95
CA ALA A 104 15.28 7.58 55.41
C ALA A 104 13.87 7.69 56.01
N ARG A 105 12.85 7.09 55.37
CA ARG A 105 11.48 7.04 55.91
C ARG A 105 11.42 6.31 57.26
N THR A 106 12.12 5.18 57.42
CA THR A 106 12.15 4.47 58.73
C THR A 106 12.90 5.21 59.82
N LEU A 107 13.99 5.92 59.49
CA LEU A 107 14.67 6.80 60.44
C LEU A 107 13.78 7.97 60.88
N ALA A 108 13.04 8.58 59.95
CA ALA A 108 12.09 9.66 60.25
C ALA A 108 10.95 9.17 61.17
N GLY A 109 10.34 8.02 60.85
CA GLY A 109 9.31 7.39 61.69
C GLY A 109 9.81 6.96 63.09
N ARG A 110 11.13 6.85 63.28
CA ARG A 110 11.80 6.59 64.56
C ARG A 110 12.26 7.88 65.27
N GLY A 111 11.97 9.06 64.72
CA GLY A 111 12.37 10.36 65.26
C GLY A 111 13.84 10.74 65.02
N GLN A 112 14.61 9.94 64.27
CA GLN A 112 16.04 10.17 64.01
C GLN A 112 16.25 11.13 62.84
N MET A 113 15.58 12.29 62.90
CA MET A 113 15.40 13.23 61.77
C MET A 113 16.71 13.70 61.12
N LYS A 114 17.78 13.92 61.90
CA LYS A 114 19.10 14.29 61.35
C LYS A 114 19.66 13.22 60.40
N GLN A 115 19.55 11.95 60.78
CA GLN A 115 20.03 10.82 59.97
C GLN A 115 19.10 10.59 58.77
N ALA A 116 17.78 10.69 58.98
CA ALA A 116 16.79 10.61 57.90
C ALA A 116 17.04 11.67 56.81
N TYR A 117 17.37 12.90 57.19
CA TYR A 117 17.67 13.99 56.27
C TYR A 117 18.98 13.78 55.49
N GLN A 118 20.03 13.28 56.16
CA GLN A 118 21.30 12.94 55.50
C GLN A 118 21.11 11.84 54.44
N GLU A 119 20.31 10.82 54.73
CA GLU A 119 20.03 9.72 53.79
C GLU A 119 19.06 10.14 52.67
N ALA A 120 18.15 11.08 52.94
CA ALA A 120 17.32 11.70 51.91
C ALA A 120 18.15 12.55 50.91
N ILE A 121 19.14 13.32 51.40
CA ILE A 121 20.09 14.03 50.54
C ILE A 121 20.89 13.04 49.68
N ARG A 122 21.48 12.01 50.29
CA ARG A 122 22.24 10.96 49.58
C ARG A 122 21.42 10.22 48.51
N ALA A 123 20.12 10.06 48.73
CA ALA A 123 19.21 9.50 47.73
C ALA A 123 18.90 10.50 46.59
N ALA A 124 18.80 11.79 46.89
CA ALA A 124 18.58 12.84 45.89
C ALA A 124 19.83 13.12 45.02
N GLU A 125 21.03 13.08 45.62
CA GLU A 125 22.31 13.24 44.91
C GLU A 125 22.52 12.11 43.88
N HIS A 126 22.34 10.84 44.28
CA HIS A 126 22.39 9.72 43.33
C HIS A 126 21.26 9.77 42.30
N ALA A 127 20.05 10.17 42.68
CA ALA A 127 18.94 10.33 41.74
C ALA A 127 19.21 11.40 40.68
N ALA A 128 19.92 12.49 41.04
CA ALA A 128 20.34 13.51 40.09
C ALA A 128 21.40 12.97 39.10
N GLY A 129 22.45 12.30 39.60
CA GLY A 129 23.49 11.69 38.77
C GLY A 129 22.92 10.64 37.80
N TRP A 130 22.14 9.69 38.33
CA TRP A 130 21.47 8.65 37.54
C TRP A 130 20.51 9.24 36.49
N ALA A 131 19.83 10.36 36.80
CA ALA A 131 19.00 11.06 35.83
C ALA A 131 19.84 11.70 34.71
N THR A 132 20.98 12.34 35.02
CA THR A 132 21.88 12.89 34.00
C THR A 132 22.49 11.81 33.12
N ASP A 133 22.91 10.67 33.68
CA ASP A 133 23.49 9.56 32.93
C ASP A 133 22.44 8.91 32.01
N ARG A 134 21.18 8.79 32.47
CA ARG A 134 20.07 8.32 31.63
C ARG A 134 19.69 9.29 30.52
N LEU A 135 19.85 10.61 30.72
CA LEU A 135 19.66 11.60 29.66
C LEU A 135 20.78 11.49 28.61
N ALA A 136 22.05 11.45 29.04
CA ALA A 136 23.19 11.26 28.14
C ALA A 136 23.09 9.94 27.34
N ALA A 137 22.67 8.84 27.97
CA ALA A 137 22.42 7.57 27.29
C ALA A 137 21.25 7.64 26.29
N ALA A 138 20.21 8.42 26.59
CA ALA A 138 19.09 8.64 25.67
C ALA A 138 19.50 9.52 24.46
N GLU A 139 20.32 10.54 24.67
CA GLU A 139 20.88 11.37 23.60
C GLU A 139 21.82 10.57 22.70
N ALA A 140 22.74 9.79 23.26
CA ALA A 140 23.61 8.89 22.51
C ALA A 140 22.81 7.87 21.66
N LYS A 141 21.67 7.39 22.17
CA LYS A 141 20.75 6.51 21.44
C LYS A 141 19.94 7.24 20.36
N ARG A 142 19.53 8.50 20.59
CA ARG A 142 18.90 9.34 19.55
C ARG A 142 19.87 9.58 18.41
N ASP A 143 21.13 9.90 18.72
CA ASP A 143 22.13 10.26 17.73
C ASP A 143 22.63 9.04 16.92
N SER A 144 22.60 7.83 17.49
CA SER A 144 22.84 6.60 16.71
C SER A 144 21.68 6.27 15.76
N LEU A 145 20.42 6.52 16.18
CA LEU A 145 19.25 6.41 15.30
C LEU A 145 19.26 7.44 14.16
N LEU A 146 19.69 8.69 14.44
CA LEU A 146 19.86 9.73 13.42
C LEU A 146 20.95 9.36 12.40
N ARG A 147 22.07 8.75 12.85
CA ARG A 147 23.11 8.21 11.95
C ARG A 147 22.60 7.05 11.10
N ALA A 148 21.81 6.14 11.66
CA ALA A 148 21.19 5.05 10.89
C ALA A 148 20.25 5.60 9.81
N MET A 149 19.34 6.51 10.15
CA MET A 149 18.43 7.15 9.19
C MET A 149 19.16 7.95 8.10
N ALA A 150 20.32 8.55 8.40
CA ALA A 150 21.16 9.19 7.40
C ALA A 150 21.76 8.18 6.41
N ILE A 151 22.30 7.05 6.90
CA ILE A 151 22.83 5.96 6.07
C ILE A 151 21.73 5.37 5.18
N ASP A 152 20.55 5.11 5.74
CA ASP A 152 19.39 4.60 4.99
C ASP A 152 19.00 5.57 3.86
N ARG A 153 18.83 6.86 4.18
CA ARG A 153 18.51 7.92 3.20
C ARG A 153 19.56 7.99 2.09
N ASP A 154 20.84 7.99 2.45
CA ASP A 154 21.92 8.16 1.48
C ASP A 154 22.08 6.91 0.59
N SER A 155 21.77 5.73 1.12
CA SER A 155 21.66 4.49 0.32
C SER A 155 20.49 4.52 -0.67
N LEU A 156 19.34 5.10 -0.27
CA LEU A 156 18.17 5.26 -1.13
C LEU A 156 18.43 6.29 -2.25
N LEU A 157 19.13 7.38 -1.94
CA LEU A 157 19.57 8.37 -2.94
C LEU A 157 20.56 7.75 -3.94
N ALA A 158 21.56 7.00 -3.47
CA ALA A 158 22.49 6.28 -4.35
C ALA A 158 21.77 5.24 -5.24
N GLY A 159 20.78 4.53 -4.69
CA GLY A 159 19.92 3.60 -5.44
C GLY A 159 19.07 4.30 -6.50
N ALA A 160 18.49 5.46 -6.18
CA ALA A 160 17.71 6.26 -7.11
C ALA A 160 18.58 6.83 -8.24
N GLU A 161 19.80 7.31 -7.95
CA GLU A 161 20.76 7.73 -8.96
C GLU A 161 21.21 6.58 -9.87
N ALA A 162 21.51 5.40 -9.30
CA ALA A 162 21.87 4.23 -10.09
C ALA A 162 20.72 3.79 -11.01
N GLY A 163 19.47 3.80 -10.50
CA GLY A 163 18.27 3.53 -11.29
C GLY A 163 18.05 4.54 -12.42
N ARG A 164 18.29 5.84 -12.15
CA ARG A 164 18.23 6.90 -13.16
C ARG A 164 19.27 6.71 -14.26
N ARG A 165 20.54 6.48 -13.91
CA ARG A 165 21.63 6.25 -14.88
C ARG A 165 21.34 5.00 -15.74
N ALA A 166 20.80 3.94 -15.14
CA ALA A 166 20.38 2.74 -15.86
C ALA A 166 19.19 2.99 -16.82
N ALA A 167 18.27 3.89 -16.47
CA ALA A 167 17.18 4.31 -17.38
C ALA A 167 17.72 5.18 -18.54
N GLU A 168 18.63 6.11 -18.27
CA GLU A 168 19.28 6.95 -19.28
C GLU A 168 20.08 6.11 -20.29
N VAL A 169 20.80 5.07 -19.82
CA VAL A 169 21.46 4.09 -20.70
C VAL A 169 20.46 3.35 -21.60
N ARG A 170 19.38 2.79 -21.05
CA ARG A 170 18.36 2.08 -21.85
C ARG A 170 17.66 2.96 -22.88
N VAL A 171 17.45 4.24 -22.56
CA VAL A 171 16.89 5.22 -23.51
C VAL A 171 17.87 5.50 -24.65
N ASN A 172 19.18 5.60 -24.36
CA ASN A 172 20.20 5.76 -25.38
C ASN A 172 20.33 4.51 -26.27
N GLU A 173 20.36 3.31 -25.68
CA GLU A 173 20.33 2.03 -26.42
C GLU A 173 19.11 1.93 -27.36
N ALA A 174 17.93 2.33 -26.88
CA ALA A 174 16.70 2.36 -27.69
C ALA A 174 16.76 3.42 -28.81
N ASN A 175 17.36 4.58 -28.55
CA ASN A 175 17.56 5.64 -29.56
C ASN A 175 18.56 5.22 -30.65
N ASP A 176 19.67 4.56 -30.30
CA ASP A 176 20.65 4.07 -31.27
C ASP A 176 20.06 2.90 -32.10
N ALA A 177 19.30 2.02 -31.46
CA ALA A 177 18.51 1.01 -32.18
C ALA A 177 17.53 1.66 -33.18
N ALA A 178 16.74 2.66 -32.75
CA ALA A 178 15.83 3.39 -33.63
C ALA A 178 16.56 4.11 -34.77
N ARG A 179 17.74 4.68 -34.50
CA ARG A 179 18.60 5.32 -35.51
C ARG A 179 19.12 4.33 -36.55
N SER A 180 19.45 3.10 -36.15
CA SER A 180 19.80 2.03 -37.10
C SER A 180 18.62 1.66 -38.02
N TRP A 181 17.42 1.52 -37.44
CA TRP A 181 16.19 1.22 -38.19
C TRP A 181 15.80 2.35 -39.17
N MET A 182 16.05 3.61 -38.81
CA MET A 182 15.85 4.75 -39.70
C MET A 182 16.70 4.65 -40.97
N TRP A 183 17.96 4.22 -40.87
CA TRP A 183 18.82 4.00 -42.04
C TRP A 183 18.34 2.82 -42.90
N VAL A 184 17.88 1.72 -42.27
CA VAL A 184 17.29 0.58 -42.99
C VAL A 184 16.03 1.02 -43.76
N ALA A 185 15.13 1.76 -43.10
CA ALA A 185 13.91 2.28 -43.72
C ALA A 185 14.21 3.25 -44.88
N ALA A 186 15.19 4.15 -44.72
CA ALA A 186 15.62 5.05 -45.79
C ALA A 186 16.21 4.28 -47.00
N GLY A 187 17.02 3.24 -46.76
CA GLY A 187 17.56 2.37 -47.80
C GLY A 187 16.48 1.61 -48.56
N VAL A 188 15.50 1.04 -47.85
CA VAL A 188 14.34 0.36 -48.47
C VAL A 188 13.48 1.33 -49.27
N GLY A 189 13.24 2.54 -48.77
CA GLY A 189 12.51 3.59 -49.50
C GLY A 189 13.21 4.02 -50.79
N LEU A 190 14.53 4.20 -50.75
CA LEU A 190 15.33 4.54 -51.93
C LEU A 190 15.34 3.39 -52.96
N LEU A 191 15.43 2.14 -52.51
CA LEU A 191 15.33 0.96 -53.37
C LEU A 191 13.94 0.86 -54.03
N ALA A 192 12.86 1.12 -53.29
CA ALA A 192 11.50 1.14 -53.84
C ALA A 192 11.32 2.23 -54.91
N LEU A 193 11.85 3.44 -54.67
CA LEU A 193 11.87 4.52 -55.67
C LEU A 193 12.68 4.15 -56.92
N ALA A 194 13.83 3.49 -56.76
CA ALA A 194 14.63 2.99 -57.89
C ALA A 194 13.87 1.94 -58.72
N ILE A 195 13.16 1.01 -58.07
CA ILE A 195 12.30 0.02 -58.73
C ILE A 195 11.15 0.70 -59.49
N ILE A 196 10.46 1.67 -58.87
CA ILE A 196 9.38 2.43 -59.50
C ILE A 196 9.90 3.20 -60.73
N GLY A 197 11.06 3.87 -60.61
CA GLY A 197 11.71 4.56 -61.72
C GLY A 197 12.11 3.61 -62.87
N PHE A 198 12.64 2.43 -62.55
CA PHE A 198 12.96 1.40 -63.55
C PHE A 198 11.72 0.85 -64.26
N VAL A 199 10.64 0.59 -63.51
CA VAL A 199 9.35 0.13 -64.04
C VAL A 199 8.75 1.20 -64.96
N LEU A 200 8.70 2.46 -64.55
CA LEU A 200 8.25 3.59 -65.37
C LEU A 200 9.10 3.74 -66.65
N ALA A 201 10.43 3.61 -66.55
CA ALA A 201 11.31 3.65 -67.70
C ALA A 201 11.07 2.47 -68.67
N ARG A 202 10.79 1.26 -68.16
CA ARG A 202 10.44 0.09 -68.97
C ARG A 202 9.10 0.26 -69.66
N TYR A 203 8.05 0.67 -68.94
CA TYR A 203 6.74 0.97 -69.54
C TYR A 203 6.84 2.10 -70.57
N GLY A 204 7.63 3.15 -70.31
CA GLY A 204 7.88 4.22 -71.27
C GLY A 204 8.51 3.73 -72.58
N ARG A 205 9.43 2.75 -72.53
CA ARG A 205 9.99 2.10 -73.74
C ARG A 205 8.95 1.23 -74.46
N ILE A 206 8.15 0.47 -73.72
CA ILE A 206 7.09 -0.40 -74.29
C ILE A 206 6.01 0.45 -74.97
N ILE A 207 5.53 1.51 -74.32
CA ILE A 207 4.54 2.45 -74.88
C ILE A 207 5.09 3.16 -76.12
N ARG A 208 6.40 3.46 -76.20
CA ARG A 208 7.02 4.00 -77.42
C ARG A 208 6.98 3.00 -78.58
N ARG A 209 7.23 1.70 -78.33
CA ARG A 209 7.13 0.63 -79.35
C ARG A 209 5.68 0.40 -79.80
N LEU A 210 4.76 0.27 -78.84
CA LEU A 210 3.32 0.17 -79.14
C LEU A 210 2.82 1.39 -79.92
N ARG A 211 3.39 2.59 -79.71
CA ARG A 211 3.06 3.78 -80.51
C ARG A 211 3.61 3.73 -81.93
N THR A 212 4.80 3.17 -82.18
CA THR A 212 5.28 2.95 -83.56
C THR A 212 4.44 1.88 -84.26
N GLU A 213 4.16 0.76 -83.59
CA GLU A 213 3.33 -0.33 -84.10
C GLU A 213 1.88 0.15 -84.39
N VAL A 214 1.28 0.99 -83.54
CA VAL A 214 -0.06 1.58 -83.79
C VAL A 214 -0.05 2.66 -84.88
N VAL A 215 1.08 3.30 -85.18
CA VAL A 215 1.21 4.18 -86.35
C VAL A 215 1.30 3.35 -87.63
N GLU A 216 2.12 2.30 -87.63
CA GLU A 216 2.30 1.35 -88.74
C GLU A 216 0.98 0.63 -89.09
N LEU A 217 0.30 0.06 -88.09
CA LEU A 217 -1.04 -0.54 -88.24
C LEU A 217 -2.12 0.48 -88.65
N ARG A 218 -1.92 1.79 -88.45
CA ARG A 218 -2.83 2.83 -88.96
C ARG A 218 -2.55 3.20 -90.42
N SER A 219 -1.33 3.05 -90.92
CA SER A 219 -1.06 3.06 -92.36
C SER A 219 -1.68 1.83 -93.03
N ASP A 220 -1.54 0.64 -92.43
CA ASP A 220 -2.11 -0.60 -92.98
C ASP A 220 -3.63 -0.63 -92.94
N LEU A 221 -4.25 -0.11 -91.87
CA LEU A 221 -5.71 0.04 -91.84
C LEU A 221 -6.21 1.04 -92.89
N ARG A 222 -5.45 2.10 -93.21
CA ARG A 222 -5.80 3.01 -94.32
C ARG A 222 -5.67 2.35 -95.69
N SER A 223 -4.63 1.56 -95.93
CA SER A 223 -4.51 0.81 -97.20
C SER A 223 -5.54 -0.33 -97.34
N MET A 224 -6.10 -0.83 -96.23
CA MET A 224 -7.27 -1.71 -96.25
C MET A 224 -8.62 -0.98 -96.30
N GLU A 225 -8.71 0.28 -95.90
CA GLU A 225 -9.93 1.11 -95.95
C GLU A 225 -10.32 1.53 -97.38
N GLU A 226 -9.34 1.57 -98.30
CA GLU A 226 -9.58 1.69 -99.76
C GLU A 226 -10.32 0.48 -100.37
N ARG A 227 -10.50 -0.62 -99.61
CA ARG A 227 -11.19 -1.83 -100.07
C ARG A 227 -12.66 -1.81 -99.61
N PRO A 228 -13.64 -1.55 -100.50
CA PRO A 228 -15.01 -1.18 -100.08
C PRO A 228 -15.74 -2.31 -99.35
N ARG A 229 -16.08 -2.05 -98.09
CA ARG A 229 -16.69 -3.01 -97.17
C ARG A 229 -18.22 -2.99 -97.29
N ASN A 230 -18.80 -4.01 -97.90
CA ASN A 230 -20.26 -4.09 -98.09
C ASN A 230 -20.99 -4.55 -96.80
N ARG A 231 -22.25 -4.14 -96.64
CA ARG A 231 -23.02 -4.26 -95.37
C ARG A 231 -23.93 -5.49 -95.32
N LEU A 232 -24.28 -5.94 -94.10
CA LEU A 232 -25.57 -6.56 -93.76
C LEU A 232 -25.94 -6.29 -92.27
N ARG A 233 -27.09 -6.77 -91.78
CA ARG A 233 -27.92 -5.99 -90.83
C ARG A 233 -28.86 -6.82 -89.91
N GLY A 234 -28.54 -6.87 -88.60
CA GLY A 234 -29.48 -7.29 -87.52
C GLY A 234 -29.86 -8.78 -87.49
N PRO A 235 -30.84 -9.21 -86.66
CA PRO A 235 -31.68 -8.50 -85.66
C PRO A 235 -31.40 -8.95 -84.19
N ALA A 236 -31.82 -8.26 -83.10
CA ALA A 236 -33.09 -8.30 -82.33
C ALA A 236 -33.46 -9.69 -81.69
N VAL A 237 -34.10 -9.85 -80.50
CA VAL A 237 -34.62 -8.91 -79.47
C VAL A 237 -34.80 -9.64 -78.09
N ASP A 238 -35.58 -9.09 -77.12
CA ASP A 238 -36.08 -9.68 -75.84
C ASP A 238 -35.14 -9.75 -74.61
N ALA A 239 -35.59 -9.65 -73.34
CA ALA A 239 -36.82 -9.08 -72.74
C ALA A 239 -36.62 -8.78 -71.22
N ALA A 240 -37.52 -8.00 -70.59
CA ALA A 240 -37.57 -7.64 -69.15
C ALA A 240 -38.42 -8.65 -68.33
N PRO A 241 -38.60 -8.58 -66.97
CA PRO A 241 -38.31 -7.52 -65.97
C PRO A 241 -37.47 -8.06 -64.75
N SER A 242 -37.55 -7.68 -63.45
CA SER A 242 -38.49 -6.85 -62.65
C SER A 242 -37.93 -6.27 -61.31
N VAL A 243 -38.64 -5.23 -60.86
CA VAL A 243 -38.80 -4.52 -59.57
C VAL A 243 -39.36 -5.37 -58.38
N PRO A 244 -39.51 -4.87 -57.11
CA PRO A 244 -38.77 -3.80 -56.37
C PRO A 244 -38.62 -4.08 -54.82
N GLU A 245 -38.25 -3.03 -54.04
CA GLU A 245 -38.86 -2.61 -52.74
C GLU A 245 -38.78 -3.51 -51.48
N SER A 246 -38.20 -2.99 -50.37
CA SER A 246 -39.00 -2.34 -49.30
C SER A 246 -38.18 -1.64 -48.21
N ALA A 247 -38.90 -0.90 -47.35
CA ALA A 247 -38.46 -0.25 -46.10
C ALA A 247 -37.96 -1.27 -45.05
N GLY A 248 -37.26 -0.90 -43.97
CA GLY A 248 -37.08 0.42 -43.36
C GLY A 248 -37.90 0.53 -42.07
N ALA A 249 -37.24 0.46 -40.91
CA ALA A 249 -37.86 0.63 -39.60
C ALA A 249 -36.84 1.12 -38.56
N GLU A 250 -37.09 2.29 -37.99
CA GLU A 250 -36.59 2.62 -36.65
C GLU A 250 -37.44 1.87 -35.62
N ARG A 251 -36.84 1.45 -34.50
CA ARG A 251 -37.19 1.94 -33.15
C ARG A 251 -36.42 1.21 -32.04
N SER A 252 -36.24 1.93 -30.95
CA SER A 252 -35.75 1.44 -29.66
C SER A 252 -36.89 0.95 -28.78
N SER A 253 -36.66 -0.13 -28.02
CA SER A 253 -36.95 -0.20 -26.56
C SER A 253 -36.61 -1.57 -25.95
N THR A 254 -36.35 -1.53 -24.63
CA THR A 254 -36.15 -2.63 -23.68
C THR A 254 -37.48 -3.31 -23.27
N PRO A 255 -37.51 -4.39 -22.44
CA PRO A 255 -36.41 -5.06 -21.73
C PRO A 255 -36.33 -6.59 -21.95
N GLN A 256 -35.20 -7.20 -21.56
CA GLN A 256 -35.13 -8.65 -21.35
C GLN A 256 -34.44 -8.97 -20.02
N ASN A 257 -35.25 -9.18 -18.97
CA ASN A 257 -34.80 -9.65 -17.66
C ASN A 257 -34.37 -11.13 -17.75
N ALA A 258 -33.10 -11.37 -18.09
CA ALA A 258 -32.41 -12.62 -17.80
C ALA A 258 -31.50 -12.39 -16.59
N PRO A 259 -31.53 -13.24 -15.55
CA PRO A 259 -30.59 -13.12 -14.45
C PRO A 259 -29.17 -13.41 -14.97
N LEU A 260 -28.29 -12.41 -14.98
CA LEU A 260 -26.89 -12.64 -15.33
C LEU A 260 -26.29 -13.65 -14.35
N VAL A 261 -25.94 -14.83 -14.86
CA VAL A 261 -25.13 -15.81 -14.14
C VAL A 261 -23.69 -15.28 -14.17
N ILE A 262 -23.40 -14.34 -13.27
CA ILE A 262 -22.11 -13.66 -13.16
C ILE A 262 -21.02 -14.71 -12.95
N ASP A 263 -20.07 -14.81 -13.88
CA ASP A 263 -18.94 -15.72 -13.82
C ASP A 263 -18.22 -15.58 -12.46
N PRO A 264 -18.06 -16.68 -11.68
CA PRO A 264 -17.40 -16.63 -10.39
C PRO A 264 -15.96 -16.11 -10.47
N MET A 265 -15.26 -16.25 -11.60
CA MET A 265 -13.94 -15.67 -11.83
C MET A 265 -14.01 -14.13 -11.95
N VAL A 266 -15.02 -13.59 -12.66
CA VAL A 266 -15.22 -12.14 -12.77
C VAL A 266 -15.60 -11.56 -11.41
N ARG A 267 -16.47 -12.23 -10.64
CA ARG A 267 -16.76 -11.87 -9.25
C ARG A 267 -15.51 -11.85 -8.37
N ALA A 268 -14.64 -12.86 -8.46
CA ALA A 268 -13.40 -12.93 -7.71
C ALA A 268 -12.38 -11.84 -8.10
N MET A 269 -12.27 -11.51 -9.39
CA MET A 269 -11.42 -10.40 -9.86
C MET A 269 -11.95 -9.04 -9.36
N PHE A 270 -13.26 -8.80 -9.42
CA PHE A 270 -13.89 -7.59 -8.90
C PHE A 270 -13.66 -7.44 -7.39
N GLN A 271 -13.91 -8.49 -6.61
CA GLN A 271 -13.68 -8.51 -5.16
C GLN A 271 -12.22 -8.22 -4.78
N LYS A 272 -11.25 -8.55 -5.63
CA LYS A 272 -9.82 -8.24 -5.43
C LYS A 272 -9.45 -6.80 -5.83
N GLN A 273 -10.11 -6.20 -6.82
CA GLN A 273 -9.74 -4.89 -7.36
C GLN A 273 -10.56 -3.73 -6.78
N ALA A 274 -11.86 -3.90 -6.58
CA ALA A 274 -12.77 -2.83 -6.16
C ALA A 274 -12.41 -2.20 -4.79
N PRO A 275 -11.97 -2.94 -3.74
CA PRO A 275 -11.58 -2.32 -2.47
C PRO A 275 -10.42 -1.32 -2.61
N MET A 276 -9.45 -1.62 -3.49
CA MET A 276 -8.32 -0.72 -3.75
C MET A 276 -8.76 0.52 -4.53
N ARG A 277 -9.68 0.36 -5.50
CA ARG A 277 -10.24 1.49 -6.26
C ARG A 277 -11.14 2.38 -5.40
N LEU A 278 -11.90 1.82 -4.46
CA LEU A 278 -12.65 2.59 -3.45
C LEU A 278 -11.72 3.41 -2.55
N ILE A 279 -10.60 2.84 -2.09
CA ILE A 279 -9.62 3.58 -1.29
C ILE A 279 -9.03 4.74 -2.11
N THR A 280 -8.62 4.52 -3.36
CA THR A 280 -8.13 5.61 -4.23
C THR A 280 -9.20 6.67 -4.53
N LEU A 281 -10.48 6.29 -4.61
CA LEU A 281 -11.60 7.23 -4.80
C LEU A 281 -11.84 8.09 -3.56
N ARG A 282 -11.87 7.48 -2.36
CA ARG A 282 -11.99 8.19 -1.08
C ARG A 282 -10.81 9.14 -0.85
N GLU A 283 -9.59 8.67 -1.09
CA GLU A 283 -8.36 9.49 -1.00
C GLU A 283 -8.38 10.67 -1.99
N ALA A 284 -8.83 10.46 -3.23
CA ALA A 284 -8.98 11.53 -4.22
C ALA A 284 -10.06 12.55 -3.83
N ARG A 285 -11.16 12.09 -3.23
CA ARG A 285 -12.26 12.92 -2.71
C ARG A 285 -11.80 13.78 -1.53
N GLU A 286 -11.05 13.21 -0.59
CA GLU A 286 -10.41 13.94 0.53
C GLU A 286 -9.37 14.98 0.05
N GLN A 287 -8.64 14.67 -1.02
CA GLN A 287 -7.69 15.59 -1.68
C GLN A 287 -8.36 16.63 -2.59
N GLY A 288 -9.67 16.53 -2.82
CA GLY A 288 -10.42 17.40 -3.74
C GLY A 288 -10.14 17.20 -5.23
N ASP A 289 -9.39 16.16 -5.62
CA ASP A 289 -8.94 15.89 -6.98
C ASP A 289 -10.06 15.31 -7.85
N GLN A 290 -10.87 16.23 -8.41
CA GLN A 290 -12.05 15.91 -9.23
C GLN A 290 -11.69 15.03 -10.44
N GLU A 291 -10.56 15.31 -11.09
CA GLU A 291 -10.10 14.54 -12.25
C GLU A 291 -9.72 13.11 -11.87
N LYS A 292 -8.97 12.91 -10.77
CA LYS A 292 -8.61 11.59 -10.24
C LYS A 292 -9.85 10.80 -9.86
N VAL A 293 -10.87 11.42 -9.26
CA VAL A 293 -12.18 10.77 -9.02
C VAL A 293 -12.86 10.36 -10.33
N GLN A 294 -12.97 11.27 -11.32
CA GLN A 294 -13.59 10.94 -12.61
C GLN A 294 -12.85 9.81 -13.35
N ARG A 295 -11.51 9.82 -13.36
CA ARG A 295 -10.69 8.73 -13.92
C ARG A 295 -10.94 7.41 -13.21
N VAL A 296 -11.02 7.38 -11.87
CA VAL A 296 -11.32 6.15 -11.11
C VAL A 296 -12.72 5.64 -11.44
N VAL A 297 -13.76 6.49 -11.41
CA VAL A 297 -15.14 6.08 -11.75
C VAL A 297 -15.23 5.59 -13.21
N HIS A 298 -14.50 6.21 -14.14
CA HIS A 298 -14.40 5.73 -15.52
C HIS A 298 -13.77 4.33 -15.62
N THR A 299 -12.74 4.01 -14.82
CA THR A 299 -12.18 2.64 -14.76
C THR A 299 -13.07 1.63 -14.04
N LEU A 300 -13.93 2.09 -13.14
CA LEU A 300 -14.80 1.24 -12.32
C LEU A 300 -16.13 0.90 -13.04
N LYS A 301 -16.65 1.83 -13.85
CA LYS A 301 -17.92 1.68 -14.61
C LYS A 301 -18.01 0.36 -15.39
N PRO A 302 -17.03 -0.06 -16.23
CA PRO A 302 -17.14 -1.31 -16.98
C PRO A 302 -17.22 -2.56 -16.10
N GLN A 303 -16.71 -2.50 -14.87
CA GLN A 303 -16.81 -3.61 -13.92
C GLN A 303 -18.16 -3.60 -13.19
N LEU A 304 -18.67 -2.42 -12.80
CA LEU A 304 -19.94 -2.29 -12.07
C LEU A 304 -21.16 -2.71 -12.89
N LEU A 305 -21.19 -2.41 -14.19
CA LEU A 305 -22.30 -2.77 -15.08
C LEU A 305 -22.52 -4.29 -15.19
N VAL A 306 -21.50 -5.11 -14.90
CA VAL A 306 -21.64 -6.59 -14.87
C VAL A 306 -22.41 -7.08 -13.64
N PHE A 307 -22.60 -6.23 -12.62
CA PHE A 307 -23.34 -6.54 -11.39
C PHE A 307 -24.66 -5.78 -11.28
N ASP A 308 -24.73 -4.53 -11.76
CA ASP A 308 -25.90 -3.67 -11.65
C ASP A 308 -25.94 -2.60 -12.77
N ASP A 309 -26.79 -2.80 -13.78
CA ASP A 309 -27.03 -1.86 -14.88
C ASP A 309 -27.64 -0.52 -14.40
N SER A 310 -28.30 -0.47 -13.23
CA SER A 310 -28.89 0.78 -12.72
C SER A 310 -27.84 1.83 -12.33
N LEU A 311 -26.57 1.42 -12.21
CA LEU A 311 -25.43 2.31 -11.98
C LEU A 311 -24.94 3.01 -13.26
N ALA A 312 -25.40 2.59 -14.45
CA ALA A 312 -25.06 3.22 -15.73
C ALA A 312 -25.32 4.75 -15.77
N PRO A 313 -26.53 5.26 -15.44
CA PRO A 313 -26.78 6.70 -15.39
C PRO A 313 -25.94 7.41 -14.32
N LEU A 314 -25.75 6.82 -13.14
CA LEU A 314 -24.97 7.41 -12.04
C LEU A 314 -23.51 7.65 -12.45
N CYS A 315 -22.82 6.63 -12.95
CA CYS A 315 -21.46 6.78 -13.46
C CYS A 315 -21.39 7.80 -14.61
N MET A 316 -22.40 7.85 -15.49
CA MET A 316 -22.45 8.83 -16.59
C MET A 316 -22.72 10.28 -16.15
N ARG A 317 -23.37 10.52 -15.01
CA ARG A 317 -23.47 11.87 -14.42
C ARG A 317 -22.12 12.31 -13.87
N ILE A 318 -21.45 11.46 -13.08
CA ILE A 318 -20.15 11.76 -12.46
C ILE A 318 -19.04 11.99 -13.50
N ILE A 319 -19.00 11.20 -14.58
CA ILE A 319 -17.97 11.25 -15.64
C ILE A 319 -18.14 12.45 -16.58
N ARG A 320 -19.29 13.13 -16.59
CA ARG A 320 -19.57 14.24 -17.52
C ARG A 320 -18.58 15.40 -17.32
N GLU A 321 -18.19 16.04 -18.41
CA GLU A 321 -17.44 17.30 -18.38
C GLU A 321 -18.17 18.33 -17.50
N ASN A 322 -17.43 19.02 -16.63
CA ASN A 322 -17.92 19.97 -15.65
C ASN A 322 -18.97 19.44 -14.64
N ALA A 323 -19.13 18.11 -14.45
CA ALA A 323 -20.07 17.54 -13.46
C ALA A 323 -19.85 18.04 -12.01
N TRP A 324 -18.65 18.55 -11.72
CA TRP A 324 -18.24 19.13 -10.44
C TRP A 324 -18.74 20.59 -10.22
N SER A 325 -19.45 21.19 -11.19
CA SER A 325 -20.10 22.51 -11.00
C SER A 325 -21.28 22.48 -10.03
N GLU A 326 -21.88 21.31 -9.81
CA GLU A 326 -22.97 21.07 -8.85
C GLU A 326 -22.49 20.17 -7.70
N PRO A 327 -21.63 20.67 -6.80
CA PRO A 327 -20.90 19.82 -5.84
C PRO A 327 -21.80 19.04 -4.87
N GLN A 328 -23.03 19.49 -4.62
CA GLN A 328 -24.00 18.76 -3.80
C GLN A 328 -24.53 17.51 -4.53
N GLN A 329 -24.95 17.64 -5.79
CA GLN A 329 -25.42 16.52 -6.61
C GLN A 329 -24.27 15.55 -6.94
N TRP A 330 -23.08 16.08 -7.23
CA TRP A 330 -21.89 15.28 -7.53
C TRP A 330 -21.44 14.41 -6.35
N ASN A 331 -21.45 14.95 -5.12
CA ASN A 331 -21.19 14.15 -3.92
C ASN A 331 -22.30 13.11 -3.68
N ALA A 332 -23.58 13.49 -3.79
CA ALA A 332 -24.69 12.56 -3.60
C ALA A 332 -24.70 11.39 -4.60
N ASP A 333 -24.27 11.62 -5.84
CA ASP A 333 -24.08 10.57 -6.85
C ASP A 333 -22.89 9.66 -6.50
N LEU A 334 -21.78 10.21 -6.00
CA LEU A 334 -20.63 9.43 -5.54
C LEU A 334 -20.96 8.58 -4.31
N ASP A 335 -21.67 9.12 -3.32
CA ASP A 335 -22.11 8.39 -2.14
C ASP A 335 -23.01 7.20 -2.51
N GLN A 336 -23.86 7.36 -3.53
CA GLN A 336 -24.66 6.25 -4.09
C GLN A 336 -23.79 5.18 -4.78
N VAL A 337 -22.77 5.59 -5.56
CA VAL A 337 -21.83 4.65 -6.19
C VAL A 337 -20.99 3.91 -5.15
N GLU A 338 -20.44 4.60 -4.14
CA GLU A 338 -19.71 3.98 -3.03
C GLU A 338 -20.57 2.96 -2.28
N ALA A 339 -21.79 3.35 -1.91
CA ALA A 339 -22.73 2.46 -1.21
C ALA A 339 -23.15 1.24 -2.04
N ALA A 340 -23.25 1.39 -3.38
CA ALA A 340 -23.51 0.27 -4.28
C ALA A 340 -22.31 -0.69 -4.36
N VAL A 341 -21.08 -0.19 -4.45
CA VAL A 341 -19.87 -1.03 -4.48
C VAL A 341 -19.71 -1.77 -3.15
N ASP A 342 -19.87 -1.09 -2.01
CA ASP A 342 -19.81 -1.72 -0.67
C ASP A 342 -20.93 -2.77 -0.49
N ARG A 343 -22.11 -2.59 -1.10
CA ARG A 343 -23.20 -3.60 -1.13
C ARG A 343 -22.82 -4.85 -1.93
N ILE A 344 -22.27 -4.67 -3.14
CA ILE A 344 -21.82 -5.78 -4.01
C ILE A 344 -20.66 -6.55 -3.34
N LEU A 345 -19.70 -5.84 -2.73
CA LEU A 345 -18.58 -6.44 -2.02
C LEU A 345 -19.01 -7.28 -0.81
N ARG A 346 -20.05 -6.85 -0.08
CA ARG A 346 -20.65 -7.62 1.03
C ARG A 346 -21.52 -8.80 0.57
N GLY A 347 -21.64 -9.02 -0.74
CA GLY A 347 -22.43 -10.13 -1.31
C GLY A 347 -23.95 -9.90 -1.28
N ALA A 348 -24.41 -8.70 -0.92
CA ALA A 348 -25.82 -8.35 -0.81
C ALA A 348 -26.45 -8.02 -2.18
N VAL A 349 -26.34 -8.94 -3.13
CA VAL A 349 -27.01 -8.89 -4.42
C VAL A 349 -28.41 -9.51 -4.28
N THR A 350 -29.37 -8.71 -3.83
CA THR A 350 -30.80 -8.99 -4.02
C THR A 350 -31.23 -8.48 -5.40
N PRO A 351 -31.46 -9.35 -6.40
CA PRO A 351 -31.97 -8.91 -7.69
C PRO A 351 -33.42 -8.44 -7.55
N GLY A 352 -33.66 -7.15 -7.72
CA GLY A 352 -34.99 -6.56 -7.65
C GLY A 352 -35.48 -6.24 -6.24
N SER A 353 -35.13 -5.06 -5.73
CA SER A 353 -35.98 -4.31 -4.81
C SER A 353 -36.01 -2.86 -5.27
N PRO A 354 -37.17 -2.27 -5.59
CA PRO A 354 -37.25 -0.84 -5.86
C PRO A 354 -36.94 -0.05 -4.58
N SER A 355 -36.38 1.15 -4.75
CA SER A 355 -36.38 2.17 -3.70
C SER A 355 -37.80 2.70 -3.48
N PRO A 356 -38.12 3.23 -2.28
CA PRO A 356 -39.36 3.98 -2.04
C PRO A 356 -39.40 5.32 -2.79
#